data_AF-A0A1M3PDS5-F1
#
_entry.id   AF-A0A1M3PDS5-F1
#
_cell.length_a   1.000
_cell.length_b   1.000
_cell.length_c   1.000
_cell.angle_alpha   90.00
_cell.angle_beta   90.00
_cell.angle_gamma   90.00
#
_symmetry.space_group_name_H-M   'P 1'
#
loop_
_entity.id
_entity.type
_entity.pdbx_description
1 polymer ?
#
loop_
_entity_poly.entity_id
_entity_poly.type
_entity_poly.pdbx_seq_one_letter_code
_entity_poly.pdbx_strand_id
1 'polypeptide(L)'
;MYRIYFRILLLALLTFSAMILASERTAIAAENVIRLAPLKAGRTRPLVAIIADNRGTETTDLIIPYGVIRSADVADVAIVSTHAGIVNLMPALKINPDTTMSEFDRDHPEGADIVIVPAMHDDSSREVIAWVRKQSSKRAMIVSICEGAWLAARAGVFDGKRATTHWYAFDKLRAAFAQTQWVHDQRYVVDGNVMSTTGVTASIPASLALVEAIAGPQQARSLAARMGVGDWNSMHDSAPFHMTTSRLWRFASNTLAFWNHETIRLPAQDGFDEIALALTADAWSRTYRSQAVIAETAKSIRSRHGLVLVPDLSSATDASVIAVPALPSARALDWTLSEIATRYGARTSDIVALQLEYPARH
;
A
#
# COMPACT_ATOMS: atom_id res chain seq x y z
N MET A 1 -0.56 57.29 -10.70
CA MET A 1 0.49 56.43 -11.29
C MET A 1 0.94 55.29 -10.38
N TYR A 2 1.44 55.56 -9.16
CA TYR A 2 2.01 54.54 -8.25
C TYR A 2 1.13 53.30 -7.98
N ARG A 3 -0.19 53.50 -7.80
CA ARG A 3 -1.16 52.40 -7.58
C ARG A 3 -1.34 51.45 -8.76
N ILE A 4 -1.10 51.92 -9.99
CA ILE A 4 -1.22 51.10 -11.21
C ILE A 4 0.05 50.25 -11.36
N TYR A 5 1.24 50.84 -11.18
CA TYR A 5 2.51 50.11 -11.20
C TYR A 5 2.59 49.02 -10.11
N PHE A 6 2.08 49.30 -8.90
CA PHE A 6 2.03 48.30 -7.83
C PHE A 6 1.13 47.10 -8.15
N ARG A 7 -0.04 47.33 -8.77
CA ARG A 7 -0.94 46.25 -9.20
C ARG A 7 -0.37 45.41 -10.34
N ILE A 8 0.34 46.03 -11.28
CA ILE A 8 1.03 45.33 -12.39
C ILE A 8 2.18 44.48 -11.83
N LEU A 9 2.96 45.00 -10.89
CA LEU A 9 4.04 44.26 -10.23
C LEU A 9 3.52 43.05 -9.43
N LEU A 10 2.42 43.22 -8.69
CA LEU A 10 1.78 42.15 -7.92
C LEU A 10 1.22 41.05 -8.85
N LEU A 11 0.58 41.43 -9.95
CA LEU A 11 0.11 40.46 -10.96
C LEU A 11 1.29 39.71 -11.59
N ALA A 12 2.37 40.41 -11.95
CA ALA A 12 3.57 39.81 -12.54
C ALA A 12 4.22 38.81 -11.59
N LEU A 13 4.33 39.15 -10.29
CA LEU A 13 4.85 38.24 -9.25
C LEU A 13 3.96 37.01 -9.06
N LEU A 14 2.64 37.17 -9.06
CA LEU A 14 1.69 36.05 -8.97
C LEU A 14 1.77 35.14 -10.19
N THR A 15 1.86 35.70 -11.40
CA THR A 15 2.01 34.90 -12.64
C THR A 15 3.37 34.20 -12.71
N PHE A 16 4.43 34.84 -12.24
CA PHE A 16 5.78 34.25 -12.21
C PHE A 16 5.87 33.12 -11.17
N SER A 17 5.28 33.32 -9.99
CA SER A 17 5.16 32.27 -8.96
C SER A 17 4.33 31.09 -9.46
N ALA A 18 3.21 31.34 -10.15
CA ALA A 18 2.41 30.27 -10.75
C ALA A 18 3.16 29.51 -11.86
N MET A 19 3.98 30.21 -12.67
CA MET A 19 4.85 29.58 -13.67
C MET A 19 5.95 28.70 -13.05
N ILE A 20 6.58 29.17 -11.97
CA ILE A 20 7.59 28.37 -11.23
C ILE A 20 6.95 27.11 -10.66
N LEU A 21 5.81 27.25 -9.97
CA LEU A 21 5.06 26.11 -9.41
C LEU A 21 4.60 25.13 -10.50
N ALA A 22 4.18 25.62 -11.67
CA ALA A 22 3.83 24.78 -12.80
C ALA A 22 5.06 24.05 -13.37
N SER A 23 6.19 24.74 -13.52
CA SER A 23 7.47 24.17 -13.98
C SER A 23 7.97 23.07 -13.04
N GLU A 24 7.96 23.31 -11.72
CA GLU A 24 8.35 22.32 -10.71
C GLU A 24 7.42 21.10 -10.73
N ARG A 25 6.09 21.30 -10.82
CA ARG A 25 5.14 20.18 -10.96
C ARG A 25 5.39 19.36 -12.22
N THR A 26 5.75 20.00 -13.33
CA THR A 26 6.02 19.32 -14.60
C THR A 26 7.32 18.51 -14.53
N ALA A 27 8.37 19.05 -13.88
CA ALA A 27 9.63 18.35 -13.65
C ALA A 27 9.44 17.14 -12.72
N ILE A 28 8.75 17.31 -11.60
CA ILE A 28 8.45 16.22 -10.64
C ILE A 28 7.62 15.11 -11.31
N ALA A 29 6.65 15.47 -12.15
CA ALA A 29 5.85 14.50 -12.91
C ALA A 29 6.69 13.72 -13.94
N ALA A 30 7.65 14.39 -14.61
CA ALA A 30 8.56 13.74 -15.56
C ALA A 30 9.55 12.78 -14.87
N GLU A 31 9.89 13.03 -13.61
CA GLU A 31 10.80 12.20 -12.81
C GLU A 31 10.14 10.92 -12.28
N ASN A 32 8.81 10.90 -12.10
CA ASN A 32 8.07 9.72 -11.60
C ASN A 32 7.63 8.72 -12.69
N VAL A 33 8.27 8.74 -13.87
CA VAL A 33 7.90 7.83 -14.97
C VAL A 33 8.49 6.44 -14.73
N ILE A 34 7.61 5.44 -14.62
CA ILE A 34 8.01 4.04 -14.49
C ILE A 34 8.57 3.52 -15.82
N ARG A 35 9.81 3.04 -15.78
CA ARG A 35 10.49 2.41 -16.92
C ARG A 35 10.89 0.99 -16.56
N LEU A 36 10.13 0.03 -17.06
CA LEU A 36 10.43 -1.39 -16.84
C LEU A 36 11.59 -1.84 -17.73
N ALA A 37 12.45 -2.68 -17.17
CA ALA A 37 13.48 -3.37 -17.94
C ALA A 37 12.82 -4.32 -18.95
N PRO A 38 13.53 -4.72 -20.03
CA PRO A 38 13.06 -5.77 -20.91
C PRO A 38 12.78 -7.05 -20.11
N LEU A 39 11.68 -7.71 -20.48
CA LEU A 39 11.27 -8.99 -19.89
C LEU A 39 12.43 -9.98 -19.94
N LYS A 40 12.51 -10.80 -18.90
CA LYS A 40 13.52 -11.85 -18.84
C LYS A 40 13.25 -12.94 -19.89
N ALA A 41 14.32 -13.63 -20.27
CA ALA A 41 14.29 -14.59 -21.38
C ALA A 41 13.18 -15.64 -21.20
N GLY A 42 12.44 -15.90 -22.27
CA GLY A 42 11.34 -16.87 -22.28
C GLY A 42 10.00 -16.34 -21.76
N ARG A 43 9.92 -15.10 -21.26
CA ARG A 43 8.67 -14.51 -20.78
C ARG A 43 7.93 -13.74 -21.86
N THR A 44 6.62 -13.93 -21.90
CA THR A 44 5.68 -13.16 -22.74
C THR A 44 4.93 -12.09 -21.94
N ARG A 45 4.99 -12.16 -20.60
CA ARG A 45 4.36 -11.22 -19.65
C ARG A 45 5.35 -10.95 -18.50
N PRO A 46 5.25 -9.80 -17.81
CA PRO A 46 6.02 -9.59 -16.58
C PRO A 46 5.64 -10.60 -15.50
N LEU A 47 6.63 -11.04 -14.72
CA LEU A 47 6.43 -11.76 -13.47
C LEU A 47 6.61 -10.82 -12.28
N VAL A 48 5.56 -10.64 -11.50
CA VAL A 48 5.53 -9.85 -10.27
C VAL A 48 5.61 -10.79 -9.07
N ALA A 49 6.61 -10.60 -8.22
CA ALA A 49 6.69 -11.27 -6.93
C ALA A 49 6.32 -10.30 -5.81
N ILE A 50 5.35 -10.67 -4.96
CA ILE A 50 4.96 -9.91 -3.77
C ILE A 50 5.48 -10.66 -2.55
N ILE A 51 6.39 -10.05 -1.80
CA ILE A 51 7.04 -10.73 -0.67
C ILE A 51 6.08 -10.82 0.52
N ALA A 52 6.11 -11.96 1.20
CA ALA A 52 5.46 -12.16 2.49
C ALA A 52 6.44 -12.74 3.53
N ASP A 53 6.48 -12.17 4.73
CA ASP A 53 7.02 -12.84 5.91
C ASP A 53 5.89 -13.55 6.66
N ASN A 54 6.03 -14.87 6.88
CA ASN A 54 5.05 -15.69 7.59
C ASN A 54 4.69 -15.16 8.99
N ARG A 55 5.61 -14.41 9.62
CA ARG A 55 5.42 -13.83 10.96
C ARG A 55 4.54 -12.59 10.98
N GLY A 56 4.38 -11.89 9.85
CA GLY A 56 3.61 -10.65 9.81
C GLY A 56 3.96 -9.81 8.59
N THR A 57 3.04 -9.72 7.64
CA THR A 57 3.10 -8.83 6.47
C THR A 57 1.87 -7.94 6.45
N GLU A 58 2.00 -6.66 6.10
CA GLU A 58 0.84 -5.76 6.04
C GLU A 58 -0.18 -6.26 5.00
N THR A 59 -1.38 -6.56 5.49
CA THR A 59 -2.58 -6.96 4.78
C THR A 59 -2.81 -6.17 3.50
N THR A 60 -2.90 -4.85 3.60
CA THR A 60 -3.27 -4.00 2.46
C THR A 60 -2.11 -3.76 1.52
N ASP A 61 -0.89 -3.61 2.03
CA ASP A 61 0.34 -3.52 1.23
C ASP A 61 0.58 -4.77 0.37
N LEU A 62 0.10 -5.93 0.81
CA LEU A 62 0.20 -7.18 0.05
C LEU A 62 -1.01 -7.40 -0.86
N ILE A 63 -2.24 -7.32 -0.32
CA ILE A 63 -3.44 -7.74 -1.05
C ILE A 63 -3.85 -6.72 -2.12
N ILE A 64 -3.66 -5.41 -1.87
CA ILE A 64 -4.04 -4.39 -2.85
C ILE A 64 -3.26 -4.52 -4.16
N PRO A 65 -1.90 -4.53 -4.17
CA PRO A 65 -1.17 -4.70 -5.42
C PRO A 65 -1.47 -6.05 -6.09
N TYR A 66 -1.64 -7.12 -5.31
CA TYR A 66 -2.07 -8.41 -5.84
C TYR A 66 -3.38 -8.28 -6.62
N GLY A 67 -4.43 -7.74 -5.98
CA GLY A 67 -5.75 -7.61 -6.56
C GLY A 67 -5.79 -6.67 -7.75
N VAL A 68 -5.09 -5.52 -7.69
CA VAL A 68 -5.04 -4.55 -8.79
C VAL A 68 -4.40 -5.17 -10.03
N ILE A 69 -3.21 -5.78 -9.89
CA ILE A 69 -2.45 -6.31 -11.03
C ILE A 69 -3.15 -7.54 -11.62
N ARG A 70 -3.71 -8.42 -10.77
CA ARG A 70 -4.48 -9.60 -11.22
C ARG A 70 -5.79 -9.21 -11.88
N SER A 71 -6.50 -8.19 -11.38
CA SER A 71 -7.72 -7.67 -12.01
C SER A 71 -7.47 -7.02 -13.37
N ALA A 72 -6.26 -6.51 -13.58
CA ALA A 72 -5.84 -5.95 -14.86
C ALA A 72 -5.52 -7.03 -15.91
N ASP A 73 -5.18 -8.24 -15.48
CA ASP A 73 -4.60 -9.33 -16.29
C ASP A 73 -3.41 -8.87 -17.15
N VAL A 74 -2.46 -8.16 -16.54
CA VAL A 74 -1.30 -7.60 -17.28
C VAL A 74 0.01 -8.31 -16.97
N ALA A 75 0.06 -9.10 -15.90
CA ALA A 75 1.26 -9.78 -15.42
C ALA A 75 0.90 -11.06 -14.68
N ASP A 76 1.84 -12.01 -14.66
CA ASP A 76 1.81 -13.12 -13.73
C ASP A 76 2.20 -12.61 -12.34
N VAL A 77 1.48 -13.02 -11.30
CA VAL A 77 1.70 -12.54 -9.92
C VAL A 77 1.82 -13.74 -9.00
N ALA A 78 2.88 -13.76 -8.19
CA ALA A 78 3.10 -14.77 -7.16
C ALA A 78 3.33 -14.10 -5.79
N ILE A 79 2.64 -14.59 -4.78
CA ILE A 79 2.94 -14.28 -3.37
C ILE A 79 4.03 -15.23 -2.90
N VAL A 80 5.19 -14.65 -2.57
CA VAL A 80 6.43 -15.38 -2.25
C VAL A 80 6.72 -15.25 -0.76
N SER A 81 6.53 -16.33 -0.01
CA SER A 81 6.77 -16.34 1.43
C SER A 81 8.22 -16.67 1.80
N THR A 82 8.65 -16.25 3.00
CA THR A 82 9.96 -16.68 3.54
C THR A 82 9.99 -18.19 3.78
N HIS A 83 8.91 -18.75 4.34
CA HIS A 83 8.80 -20.16 4.68
C HIS A 83 7.47 -20.78 4.21
N ALA A 84 7.45 -22.10 4.09
CA ALA A 84 6.23 -22.84 3.78
C ALA A 84 5.18 -22.68 4.88
N GLY A 85 3.90 -22.73 4.49
CA GLY A 85 2.77 -22.63 5.41
C GLY A 85 2.07 -21.27 5.36
N ILE A 86 1.16 -21.07 6.31
CA ILE A 86 0.30 -19.89 6.37
C ILE A 86 1.13 -18.63 6.61
N VAL A 87 0.79 -17.55 5.91
CA VAL A 87 1.27 -16.21 6.19
C VAL A 87 0.24 -15.49 7.05
N ASN A 88 0.67 -15.03 8.23
CA ASN A 88 -0.14 -14.13 9.05
C ASN A 88 0.00 -12.71 8.50
N LEU A 89 -1.13 -12.09 8.17
CA LEU A 89 -1.15 -10.69 7.78
C LEU A 89 -1.47 -9.82 9.00
N MET A 90 -1.02 -8.57 8.96
CA MET A 90 -1.25 -7.58 10.00
C MET A 90 -1.90 -6.34 9.40
N PRO A 91 -2.90 -5.74 10.06
CA PRO A 91 -3.43 -6.13 11.36
C PRO A 91 -4.43 -7.30 11.32
N ALA A 92 -4.82 -7.79 10.14
CA ALA A 92 -5.85 -8.83 10.01
C ALA A 92 -5.64 -9.75 8.80
N LEU A 93 -6.33 -10.89 8.81
CA LEU A 93 -6.34 -11.93 7.76
C LEU A 93 -5.13 -12.86 7.78
N LYS A 94 -5.32 -14.02 7.15
CA LYS A 94 -4.29 -15.04 6.93
C LYS A 94 -4.43 -15.56 5.51
N ILE A 95 -3.31 -15.88 4.86
CA ILE A 95 -3.33 -16.39 3.48
C ILE A 95 -2.43 -17.60 3.33
N ASN A 96 -2.70 -18.41 2.31
CA ASN A 96 -1.72 -19.34 1.79
C ASN A 96 -0.92 -18.63 0.69
N PRO A 97 0.42 -18.58 0.79
CA PRO A 97 1.27 -18.05 -0.28
C PRO A 97 1.27 -19.01 -1.47
N ASP A 98 1.69 -18.52 -2.64
CA ASP A 98 1.78 -19.34 -3.85
C ASP A 98 3.05 -20.20 -3.85
N THR A 99 4.14 -19.69 -3.26
CA THR A 99 5.45 -20.34 -3.23
C THR A 99 6.33 -19.76 -2.12
N THR A 100 7.45 -20.42 -1.82
CA THR A 100 8.51 -19.87 -0.96
C THR A 100 9.61 -19.16 -1.76
N MET A 101 10.42 -18.32 -1.13
CA MET A 101 11.57 -17.67 -1.78
C MET A 101 12.54 -18.66 -2.43
N SER A 102 12.79 -19.80 -1.76
CA SER A 102 13.67 -20.86 -2.25
C SER A 102 13.10 -21.55 -3.49
N GLU A 103 11.82 -21.89 -3.47
CA GLU A 103 11.12 -22.50 -4.60
C GLU A 103 11.01 -21.52 -5.79
N PHE A 104 10.65 -20.26 -5.52
CA PHE A 104 10.61 -19.21 -6.53
C PHE A 104 11.96 -19.05 -7.23
N ASP A 105 13.07 -18.99 -6.49
CA ASP A 105 14.40 -18.84 -7.10
C ASP A 105 14.85 -20.08 -7.88
N ARG A 106 14.38 -21.27 -7.51
CA ARG A 106 14.62 -22.52 -8.26
C ARG A 106 13.85 -22.51 -9.59
N ASP A 107 12.58 -22.10 -9.55
CA ASP A 107 11.68 -22.15 -10.70
C ASP A 107 11.87 -20.94 -11.64
N HIS A 108 12.39 -19.83 -11.09
CA HIS A 108 12.71 -18.59 -11.80
C HIS A 108 14.15 -18.13 -11.49
N PRO A 109 15.19 -18.84 -11.98
CA PRO A 109 16.60 -18.51 -11.69
C PRO A 109 16.98 -17.10 -12.13
N GLU A 110 16.35 -16.57 -13.17
CA GLU A 110 16.48 -15.20 -13.67
C GLU A 110 15.80 -14.15 -12.76
N GLY A 111 14.95 -14.56 -11.81
CA GLY A 111 14.26 -13.71 -10.82
C GLY A 111 12.99 -13.01 -11.34
N ALA A 112 12.30 -12.22 -10.51
CA ALA A 112 11.07 -11.49 -10.91
C ALA A 112 11.36 -10.23 -11.77
N ASP A 113 10.47 -9.83 -12.67
CA ASP A 113 10.58 -8.54 -13.37
C ASP A 113 10.28 -7.36 -12.43
N ILE A 114 9.35 -7.57 -11.50
CA ILE A 114 8.96 -6.61 -10.47
C ILE A 114 8.90 -7.34 -9.13
N VAL A 115 9.46 -6.73 -8.08
CA VAL A 115 9.36 -7.21 -6.71
C VAL A 115 8.65 -6.15 -5.87
N ILE A 116 7.53 -6.53 -5.26
CA ILE A 116 6.80 -5.69 -4.32
C ILE A 116 7.20 -6.08 -2.90
N VAL A 117 7.59 -5.09 -2.10
CA VAL A 117 8.07 -5.21 -0.73
C VAL A 117 7.07 -4.50 0.21
N PRO A 118 6.10 -5.23 0.77
CA PRO A 118 5.17 -4.70 1.77
C PRO A 118 5.88 -4.32 3.09
N ALA A 119 5.19 -3.58 3.96
CA ALA A 119 5.59 -3.49 5.36
C ALA A 119 5.51 -4.87 6.04
N MET A 120 6.43 -5.15 6.95
CA MET A 120 6.52 -6.42 7.68
C MET A 120 6.80 -6.16 9.16
N HIS A 121 6.40 -7.10 10.02
CA HIS A 121 6.66 -6.98 11.46
C HIS A 121 8.16 -6.95 11.78
N ASP A 122 8.96 -7.74 11.04
CA ASP A 122 10.43 -7.72 11.12
C ASP A 122 11.03 -6.91 9.96
N ASP A 123 11.19 -5.61 10.19
CA ASP A 123 11.82 -4.67 9.26
C ASP A 123 13.34 -4.92 9.03
N SER A 124 13.89 -5.92 9.72
CA SER A 124 15.31 -6.27 9.74
C SER A 124 15.58 -7.71 9.26
N SER A 125 14.57 -8.37 8.70
CA SER A 125 14.66 -9.75 8.23
C SER A 125 15.80 -9.92 7.22
N ARG A 126 16.90 -10.56 7.66
CA ARG A 126 18.10 -10.74 6.85
C ARG A 126 17.84 -11.51 5.57
N GLU A 127 16.93 -12.48 5.63
CA GLU A 127 16.51 -13.28 4.48
C GLU A 127 15.82 -12.42 3.43
N VAL A 128 14.82 -11.63 3.84
CA VAL A 128 14.09 -10.73 2.94
C VAL A 128 15.03 -9.67 2.35
N ILE A 129 15.88 -9.06 3.17
CA ILE A 129 16.87 -8.07 2.73
C ILE A 129 17.82 -8.67 1.68
N ALA A 130 18.34 -9.88 1.92
CA ALA A 130 19.21 -10.56 0.98
C ALA A 130 18.47 -10.91 -0.33
N TRP A 131 17.22 -11.35 -0.23
CA TRP A 131 16.41 -11.71 -1.39
C TRP A 131 16.06 -10.48 -2.25
N VAL A 132 15.65 -9.36 -1.64
CA VAL A 132 15.42 -8.08 -2.35
C VAL A 132 16.68 -7.62 -3.07
N ARG A 133 17.84 -7.64 -2.41
CA ARG A 133 19.13 -7.30 -3.04
C ARG A 133 19.44 -8.21 -4.22
N LYS A 134 19.22 -9.53 -4.07
CA LYS A 134 19.42 -10.52 -5.14
C LYS A 134 18.51 -10.24 -6.33
N GLN A 135 17.22 -10.00 -6.12
CA GLN A 135 16.29 -9.69 -7.21
C GLN A 135 16.62 -8.37 -7.90
N SER A 136 17.03 -7.33 -7.15
CA SER A 136 17.51 -6.07 -7.71
C SER A 136 18.74 -6.27 -8.62
N SER A 137 19.72 -7.08 -8.19
CA SER A 137 20.88 -7.43 -9.04
C SER A 137 20.50 -8.21 -10.31
N LYS A 138 19.35 -8.89 -10.30
CA LYS A 138 18.74 -9.56 -11.45
C LYS A 138 17.86 -8.61 -12.30
N ARG A 139 18.03 -7.30 -12.13
CA ARG A 139 17.32 -6.22 -12.85
C ARG A 139 15.82 -6.14 -12.56
N ALA A 140 15.36 -6.66 -11.42
CA ALA A 140 13.99 -6.42 -10.99
C ALA A 140 13.77 -4.94 -10.67
N MET A 141 12.58 -4.42 -10.99
CA MET A 141 12.11 -3.19 -10.38
C MET A 141 11.68 -3.47 -8.93
N ILE A 142 12.21 -2.74 -7.95
CA ILE A 142 11.82 -2.90 -6.55
C ILE A 142 10.78 -1.86 -6.19
N VAL A 143 9.61 -2.31 -5.73
CA VAL A 143 8.47 -1.47 -5.34
C VAL A 143 8.26 -1.63 -3.84
N SER A 144 8.71 -0.69 -3.01
CA SER A 144 8.41 -0.72 -1.57
C SER A 144 7.11 -0.01 -1.28
N ILE A 145 6.28 -0.60 -0.42
CA ILE A 145 5.02 0.00 0.02
C ILE A 145 5.11 0.29 1.51
N CYS A 146 4.63 1.47 1.94
CA CYS A 146 4.58 1.87 3.34
C CYS A 146 5.96 1.73 4.01
N GLU A 147 6.02 1.10 5.19
CA GLU A 147 7.25 0.82 5.94
C GLU A 147 8.10 -0.32 5.35
N GLY A 148 7.67 -0.96 4.25
CA GLY A 148 8.52 -1.87 3.46
C GLY A 148 9.78 -1.20 2.93
N ALA A 149 9.81 0.14 2.95
CA ALA A 149 10.98 0.96 2.70
C ALA A 149 12.17 0.65 3.63
N TRP A 150 11.95 0.16 4.87
CA TRP A 150 13.04 -0.29 5.75
C TRP A 150 13.83 -1.44 5.14
N LEU A 151 13.14 -2.48 4.68
CA LEU A 151 13.77 -3.66 4.08
C LEU A 151 14.47 -3.30 2.77
N ALA A 152 13.85 -2.45 1.94
CA ALA A 152 14.44 -1.96 0.69
C ALA A 152 15.67 -1.07 0.95
N ALA A 153 15.63 -0.16 1.91
CA ALA A 153 16.76 0.68 2.29
C ALA A 153 17.93 -0.18 2.84
N ARG A 154 17.64 -1.15 3.73
CA ARG A 154 18.65 -2.11 4.23
C ARG A 154 19.24 -3.00 3.13
N ALA A 155 18.47 -3.28 2.07
CA ALA A 155 18.98 -3.98 0.90
C ALA A 155 19.97 -3.13 0.08
N GLY A 156 20.01 -1.80 0.31
CA GLY A 156 20.85 -0.84 -0.40
C GLY A 156 20.25 -0.38 -1.73
N VAL A 157 18.98 -0.68 -2.01
CA VAL A 157 18.39 -0.38 -3.33
C VAL A 157 18.03 1.10 -3.50
N PHE A 158 18.00 1.87 -2.41
CA PHE A 158 17.74 3.30 -2.40
C PHE A 158 19.01 4.17 -2.31
N ASP A 159 20.19 3.58 -2.21
CA ASP A 159 21.43 4.34 -2.04
C ASP A 159 21.66 5.28 -3.23
N GLY A 160 21.77 6.59 -2.96
CA GLY A 160 21.93 7.63 -3.97
C GLY A 160 20.68 7.98 -4.77
N LYS A 161 19.52 7.42 -4.40
CA LYS A 161 18.24 7.60 -5.12
C LYS A 161 17.22 8.35 -4.29
N ARG A 162 16.17 8.80 -4.96
CA ARG A 162 14.97 9.31 -4.30
C ARG A 162 14.07 8.19 -3.84
N ALA A 163 13.47 8.37 -2.66
CA ALA A 163 12.43 7.50 -2.14
C ALA A 163 11.47 8.25 -1.22
N THR A 164 10.33 7.65 -0.93
CA THR A 164 9.37 8.06 0.10
C THR A 164 8.98 6.83 0.94
N THR A 165 8.22 7.03 2.00
CA THR A 165 7.77 5.99 2.92
C THR A 165 6.56 6.50 3.70
N HIS A 166 5.95 5.64 4.50
CA HIS A 166 4.89 6.03 5.43
C HIS A 166 5.33 7.16 6.37
N TRP A 167 4.42 8.11 6.63
CA TRP A 167 4.71 9.29 7.45
C TRP A 167 5.32 8.96 8.82
N TYR A 168 4.95 7.84 9.43
CA TYR A 168 5.43 7.41 10.74
C TYR A 168 6.90 7.00 10.73
N ALA A 169 7.37 6.42 9.62
CA ALA A 169 8.74 5.95 9.46
C ALA A 169 9.67 7.00 8.84
N PHE A 170 9.12 8.04 8.21
CA PHE A 170 9.87 8.97 7.36
C PHE A 170 11.13 9.54 8.01
N ASP A 171 11.00 10.19 9.17
CA ASP A 171 12.15 10.83 9.84
C ASP A 171 13.20 9.81 10.33
N LYS A 172 12.76 8.63 10.76
CA LYS A 172 13.66 7.55 11.21
C LYS A 172 14.45 6.98 10.04
N LEU A 173 13.78 6.73 8.92
CA LEU A 173 14.41 6.26 7.68
C LEU A 173 15.38 7.30 7.12
N ARG A 174 14.99 8.58 7.13
CA ARG A 174 15.85 9.70 6.73
C ARG A 174 17.11 9.79 7.57
N ALA A 175 17.01 9.62 8.88
CA ALA A 175 18.17 9.60 9.77
C ALA A 175 19.05 8.36 9.58
N ALA A 176 18.45 7.18 9.37
CA ALA A 176 19.16 5.91 9.25
C ALA A 176 19.85 5.70 7.89
N PHE A 177 19.28 6.25 6.81
CA PHE A 177 19.74 6.07 5.43
C PHE A 177 19.97 7.41 4.76
N ALA A 178 21.02 8.11 5.20
CA ALA A 178 21.36 9.46 4.73
C ALA A 178 21.81 9.53 3.26
N GLN A 179 22.11 8.39 2.63
CA GLN A 179 22.42 8.32 1.19
C GLN A 179 21.16 8.33 0.31
N THR A 180 19.99 8.08 0.88
CA THR A 180 18.70 8.16 0.19
C THR A 180 18.16 9.59 0.28
N GLN A 181 17.71 10.12 -0.86
CA GLN A 181 17.01 11.39 -0.93
C GLN A 181 15.53 11.17 -0.58
N TRP A 182 15.17 11.31 0.69
CA TRP A 182 13.78 11.13 1.14
C TRP A 182 12.90 12.33 0.73
N VAL A 183 11.82 12.07 0.00
CA VAL A 183 10.96 13.07 -0.62
C VAL A 183 9.55 13.04 0.00
N HIS A 184 9.10 14.17 0.53
CA HIS A 184 7.72 14.37 0.99
C HIS A 184 6.77 14.72 -0.17
N ASP A 185 5.46 14.82 0.12
CA ASP A 185 4.43 15.32 -0.79
C ASP A 185 4.30 14.53 -2.10
N GLN A 186 4.69 13.25 -2.04
CA GLN A 186 4.56 12.29 -3.12
C GLN A 186 3.97 10.98 -2.57
N ARG A 187 2.83 10.52 -3.12
CA ARG A 187 2.21 9.22 -2.80
C ARG A 187 3.14 8.09 -3.17
N TYR A 188 3.87 8.27 -4.26
CA TYR A 188 4.93 7.39 -4.69
C TYR A 188 6.02 8.18 -5.40
N VAL A 189 7.24 7.66 -5.32
CA VAL A 189 8.44 8.19 -5.96
C VAL A 189 9.05 7.09 -6.79
N VAL A 190 9.43 7.41 -8.03
CA VAL A 190 10.16 6.49 -8.92
C VAL A 190 11.54 7.07 -9.21
N ASP A 191 12.58 6.24 -9.09
CA ASP A 191 13.96 6.62 -9.43
C ASP A 191 14.74 5.43 -10.01
N GLY A 192 14.84 5.39 -11.34
CA GLY A 192 15.42 4.25 -12.07
C GLY A 192 14.60 2.98 -11.86
N ASN A 193 15.23 1.91 -11.35
CA ASN A 193 14.58 0.63 -11.10
C ASN A 193 13.94 0.50 -9.70
N VAL A 194 13.66 1.60 -9.01
CA VAL A 194 12.93 1.55 -7.75
C VAL A 194 11.71 2.45 -7.77
N MET A 195 10.67 2.00 -7.08
CA MET A 195 9.50 2.78 -6.70
C MET A 195 9.28 2.60 -5.21
N SER A 196 8.93 3.67 -4.54
CA SER A 196 8.59 3.65 -3.12
C SER A 196 7.30 4.40 -2.91
N THR A 197 6.42 3.95 -2.03
CA THR A 197 5.14 4.60 -1.75
C THR A 197 5.03 5.04 -0.30
N THR A 198 4.12 5.96 -0.02
CA THR A 198 3.69 6.24 1.35
C THR A 198 2.74 5.14 1.84
N GLY A 199 1.89 5.42 2.83
CA GLY A 199 1.01 4.44 3.45
C GLY A 199 -0.01 3.79 2.53
N VAL A 200 -0.84 2.94 3.16
CA VAL A 200 -1.78 1.99 2.54
C VAL A 200 -2.58 2.56 1.37
N THR A 201 -2.96 3.82 1.43
CA THR A 201 -3.84 4.44 0.41
C THR A 201 -3.10 4.78 -0.88
N ALA A 202 -1.77 4.84 -0.84
CA ALA A 202 -0.93 4.97 -2.02
C ALA A 202 -0.81 3.65 -2.82
N SER A 203 -1.15 2.50 -2.21
CA SER A 203 -1.03 1.19 -2.84
C SER A 203 -1.89 1.04 -4.09
N ILE A 204 -3.12 1.57 -4.10
CA ILE A 204 -3.99 1.55 -5.29
C ILE A 204 -3.42 2.43 -6.41
N PRO A 205 -3.12 3.73 -6.19
CA PRO A 205 -2.48 4.57 -7.19
C PRO A 205 -1.17 4.02 -7.74
N ALA A 206 -0.28 3.53 -6.87
CA ALA A 206 0.99 2.97 -7.28
C ALA A 206 0.81 1.72 -8.15
N SER A 207 -0.12 0.84 -7.78
CA SER A 207 -0.42 -0.36 -8.57
C SER A 207 -1.06 -0.02 -9.91
N LEU A 208 -1.91 1.02 -9.98
CA LEU A 208 -2.44 1.52 -11.25
C LEU A 208 -1.35 2.12 -12.13
N ALA A 209 -0.37 2.82 -11.56
CA ALA A 209 0.80 3.32 -12.29
C ALA A 209 1.64 2.16 -12.86
N LEU A 210 1.81 1.06 -12.12
CA LEU A 210 2.45 -0.16 -12.64
C LEU A 210 1.64 -0.77 -13.80
N VAL A 211 0.31 -0.87 -13.67
CA VAL A 211 -0.56 -1.35 -14.75
C VAL A 211 -0.43 -0.46 -16.00
N GLU A 212 -0.38 0.86 -15.83
CA GLU A 212 -0.14 1.80 -16.91
C GLU A 212 1.21 1.57 -17.58
N ALA A 213 2.28 1.34 -16.81
CA ALA A 213 3.60 1.08 -17.33
C ALA A 213 3.69 -0.25 -18.10
N ILE A 214 2.91 -1.27 -17.70
CA ILE A 214 2.92 -2.60 -18.32
C ILE A 214 2.05 -2.65 -19.58
N ALA A 215 0.82 -2.15 -19.50
CA ALA A 215 -0.21 -2.35 -20.52
C ALA A 215 -0.74 -1.06 -21.14
N GLY A 216 -0.17 0.08 -20.76
CA GLY A 216 -0.51 1.39 -21.29
C GLY A 216 -1.70 2.06 -20.59
N PRO A 217 -1.91 3.35 -20.88
CA PRO A 217 -2.83 4.21 -20.14
C PRO A 217 -4.31 3.87 -20.36
N GLN A 218 -4.66 3.19 -21.45
CA GLN A 218 -6.05 2.77 -21.70
C GLN A 218 -6.48 1.66 -20.73
N GLN A 219 -5.62 0.66 -20.50
CA GLN A 219 -5.90 -0.42 -19.56
C GLN A 219 -6.01 0.11 -18.14
N ALA A 220 -5.08 0.99 -17.73
CA ALA A 220 -5.10 1.63 -16.42
C ALA A 220 -6.37 2.47 -16.19
N ARG A 221 -6.76 3.31 -17.16
CA ARG A 221 -8.02 4.09 -17.08
C ARG A 221 -9.25 3.20 -16.92
N SER A 222 -9.33 2.14 -17.72
CA SER A 222 -10.45 1.20 -17.69
C SER A 222 -10.54 0.51 -16.31
N LEU A 223 -9.41 0.08 -15.76
CA LEU A 223 -9.35 -0.51 -14.43
C LEU A 223 -9.70 0.49 -13.33
N ALA A 224 -9.13 1.69 -13.36
CA ALA A 224 -9.40 2.76 -12.40
C ALA A 224 -10.90 3.08 -12.32
N ALA A 225 -11.57 3.18 -13.48
CA ALA A 225 -13.02 3.40 -13.55
C ALA A 225 -13.82 2.28 -12.88
N ARG A 226 -13.47 1.01 -13.14
CA ARG A 226 -14.13 -0.15 -12.49
C ARG A 226 -13.91 -0.17 -10.97
N MET A 227 -12.74 0.26 -10.52
CA MET A 227 -12.38 0.30 -9.09
C MET A 227 -12.91 1.54 -8.37
N GLY A 228 -13.42 2.54 -9.08
CA GLY A 228 -13.93 3.78 -8.51
C GLY A 228 -12.85 4.80 -8.14
N VAL A 229 -11.68 4.73 -8.79
CA VAL A 229 -10.52 5.61 -8.59
C VAL A 229 -10.56 6.77 -9.57
N GLY A 230 -10.46 8.01 -9.05
CA GLY A 230 -10.52 9.22 -9.87
C GLY A 230 -9.19 9.59 -10.54
N ASP A 231 -8.08 9.39 -9.83
CA ASP A 231 -6.72 9.65 -10.30
C ASP A 231 -5.72 8.73 -9.59
N TRP A 232 -4.56 8.52 -10.21
CA TRP A 232 -3.45 7.78 -9.63
C TRP A 232 -2.11 8.50 -9.80
N ASN A 233 -2.13 9.83 -9.89
CA ASN A 233 -0.90 10.61 -9.96
C ASN A 233 -0.11 10.53 -8.64
N SER A 234 1.16 10.93 -8.71
CA SER A 234 2.07 10.88 -7.57
C SER A 234 1.84 11.98 -6.54
N MET A 235 1.06 13.03 -6.82
CA MET A 235 0.93 14.18 -5.91
C MET A 235 0.21 13.80 -4.61
N HIS A 236 0.78 14.21 -3.49
CA HIS A 236 0.23 14.01 -2.17
C HIS A 236 0.42 15.26 -1.33
N ASP A 237 -0.48 15.49 -0.38
CA ASP A 237 -0.25 16.48 0.68
C ASP A 237 0.13 15.71 1.94
N SER A 238 1.43 15.72 2.28
CA SER A 238 1.92 15.02 3.47
C SER A 238 1.65 15.79 4.76
N ALA A 239 1.31 17.09 4.71
CA ALA A 239 1.22 17.95 5.87
C ALA A 239 0.22 17.48 6.95
N PRO A 240 -0.97 16.93 6.62
CA PRO A 240 -1.93 16.46 7.61
C PRO A 240 -1.49 15.21 8.39
N PHE A 241 -0.46 14.50 7.90
CA PHE A 241 -0.05 13.19 8.41
C PHE A 241 1.12 13.29 9.38
N HIS A 242 0.79 13.66 10.62
CA HIS A 242 1.74 13.66 11.73
C HIS A 242 1.01 13.38 13.04
N MET A 243 1.78 12.91 14.03
CA MET A 243 1.26 12.71 15.39
C MET A 243 1.13 14.07 16.09
N THR A 244 -0.09 14.45 16.47
CA THR A 244 -0.35 15.60 17.35
C THR A 244 -0.59 15.14 18.77
N THR A 245 -0.40 16.01 19.77
CA THR A 245 -0.71 15.70 21.18
C THR A 245 -2.16 15.27 21.37
N SER A 246 -3.09 15.87 20.61
CA SER A 246 -4.50 15.50 20.64
C SER A 246 -4.78 14.11 20.04
N ARG A 247 -4.00 13.64 19.06
CA ARG A 247 -4.09 12.30 18.47
C ARG A 247 -3.44 11.26 19.38
N LEU A 248 -2.31 11.60 20.01
CA LEU A 248 -1.61 10.74 20.98
C LEU A 248 -2.50 10.41 22.20
N TRP A 249 -3.19 11.41 22.76
CA TRP A 249 -4.13 11.18 23.86
C TRP A 249 -5.29 10.25 23.47
N ARG A 250 -5.75 10.31 22.21
CA ARG A 250 -6.82 9.44 21.71
C ARG A 250 -6.35 8.02 21.43
N PHE A 251 -5.13 7.85 20.92
CA PHE A 251 -4.47 6.55 20.83
C PHE A 251 -4.45 5.90 22.22
N ALA A 252 -3.93 6.62 23.22
CA ALA A 252 -3.93 6.15 24.61
C ALA A 252 -5.33 5.84 25.14
N SER A 253 -6.34 6.68 24.87
CA SER A 253 -7.72 6.41 25.34
C SER A 253 -8.37 5.20 24.68
N ASN A 254 -8.13 4.96 23.38
CA ASN A 254 -8.67 3.79 22.69
C ASN A 254 -7.96 2.50 23.15
N THR A 255 -6.64 2.53 23.34
CA THR A 255 -5.90 1.41 23.95
C THR A 255 -6.36 1.13 25.37
N LEU A 256 -6.60 2.17 26.18
CA LEU A 256 -7.15 2.06 27.53
C LEU A 256 -8.63 1.66 27.56
N ALA A 257 -9.32 1.59 26.41
CA ALA A 257 -10.67 1.07 26.29
C ALA A 257 -10.72 -0.45 26.00
N PHE A 258 -9.61 -1.18 26.19
CA PHE A 258 -9.48 -2.62 25.90
C PHE A 258 -10.55 -3.49 26.60
N TRP A 259 -11.12 -3.02 27.72
CA TRP A 259 -12.23 -3.68 28.42
C TRP A 259 -13.51 -3.83 27.57
N ASN A 260 -13.60 -3.12 26.44
CA ASN A 260 -14.71 -3.16 25.46
C ASN A 260 -14.24 -3.58 24.06
N HIS A 261 -13.17 -4.40 23.95
CA HIS A 261 -12.66 -4.84 22.67
C HIS A 261 -13.65 -5.79 21.97
N GLU A 262 -13.97 -5.49 20.72
CA GLU A 262 -14.97 -6.22 19.93
C GLU A 262 -14.33 -7.05 18.82
N THR A 263 -14.80 -8.28 18.63
CA THR A 263 -14.49 -9.05 17.43
C THR A 263 -15.49 -8.69 16.32
N ILE A 264 -14.98 -8.17 15.20
CA ILE A 264 -15.76 -7.89 13.99
C ILE A 264 -15.59 -9.07 13.04
N ARG A 265 -16.66 -9.83 12.82
CA ARG A 265 -16.70 -10.89 11.82
C ARG A 265 -17.05 -10.30 10.47
N LEU A 266 -16.19 -10.52 9.48
CA LEU A 266 -16.45 -10.15 8.09
C LEU A 266 -16.82 -11.42 7.31
N PRO A 267 -18.09 -11.59 6.90
CA PRO A 267 -18.49 -12.73 6.10
C PRO A 267 -17.74 -12.75 4.77
N ALA A 268 -17.24 -13.91 4.38
CA ALA A 268 -16.58 -14.10 3.09
C ALA A 268 -16.97 -15.45 2.49
N GLN A 269 -17.13 -15.47 1.18
CA GLN A 269 -17.38 -16.67 0.39
C GLN A 269 -16.49 -16.64 -0.86
N ASP A 270 -16.38 -17.77 -1.55
CA ASP A 270 -15.61 -17.83 -2.79
C ASP A 270 -16.07 -16.74 -3.78
N GLY A 271 -15.09 -16.10 -4.43
CA GLY A 271 -15.30 -14.98 -5.35
C GLY A 271 -15.41 -13.61 -4.67
N PHE A 272 -15.10 -13.50 -3.38
CA PHE A 272 -15.06 -12.21 -2.67
C PHE A 272 -14.09 -11.22 -3.33
N ASP A 273 -14.37 -9.92 -3.18
CA ASP A 273 -13.46 -8.85 -3.61
C ASP A 273 -12.34 -8.68 -2.57
N GLU A 274 -11.14 -9.15 -2.89
CA GLU A 274 -10.02 -9.15 -1.95
C GLU A 274 -9.55 -7.76 -1.55
N ILE A 275 -9.67 -6.77 -2.45
CA ILE A 275 -9.28 -5.38 -2.16
C ILE A 275 -10.28 -4.77 -1.17
N ALA A 276 -11.58 -4.93 -1.43
CA ALA A 276 -12.61 -4.43 -0.53
C ALA A 276 -12.53 -5.10 0.85
N LEU A 277 -12.29 -6.42 0.89
CA LEU A 277 -12.11 -7.15 2.14
C LEU A 277 -10.89 -6.66 2.91
N ALA A 278 -9.73 -6.53 2.25
CA ALA A 278 -8.49 -6.07 2.88
C ALA A 278 -8.65 -4.67 3.49
N LEU A 279 -9.19 -3.71 2.73
CA LEU A 279 -9.43 -2.35 3.23
C LEU A 279 -10.39 -2.34 4.43
N THR A 280 -11.44 -3.17 4.38
CA THR A 280 -12.42 -3.26 5.46
C THR A 280 -11.81 -3.87 6.72
N ALA A 281 -11.12 -5.01 6.59
CA ALA A 281 -10.52 -5.74 7.70
C ALA A 281 -9.40 -4.93 8.38
N ASP A 282 -8.56 -4.29 7.58
CA ASP A 282 -7.47 -3.44 8.06
C ASP A 282 -8.02 -2.25 8.86
N ALA A 283 -8.97 -1.50 8.28
CA ALA A 283 -9.58 -0.34 8.94
C ALA A 283 -10.26 -0.70 10.28
N TRP A 284 -11.04 -1.78 10.33
CA TRP A 284 -11.68 -2.23 11.58
C TRP A 284 -10.67 -2.67 12.63
N SER A 285 -9.53 -3.22 12.23
CA SER A 285 -8.50 -3.70 13.16
C SER A 285 -7.58 -2.58 13.67
N ARG A 286 -7.63 -1.40 13.03
CA ARG A 286 -6.89 -0.19 13.42
C ARG A 286 -7.66 0.76 14.34
N THR A 287 -8.88 0.39 14.75
CA THR A 287 -9.68 1.20 15.68
C THR A 287 -9.12 1.18 17.10
N TYR A 288 -8.30 0.17 17.43
CA TYR A 288 -7.89 -0.26 18.78
C TYR A 288 -9.06 -0.65 19.70
N ARG A 289 -10.28 -0.69 19.16
CA ARG A 289 -11.51 -1.09 19.84
C ARG A 289 -12.07 -2.39 19.27
N SER A 290 -11.52 -2.85 18.14
CA SER A 290 -11.92 -4.08 17.52
C SER A 290 -10.78 -4.79 16.79
N GLN A 291 -11.01 -6.06 16.52
CA GLN A 291 -10.22 -6.91 15.63
C GLN A 291 -11.15 -7.49 14.56
N ALA A 292 -10.78 -7.37 13.29
CA ALA A 292 -11.50 -8.00 12.20
C ALA A 292 -11.01 -9.44 11.98
N VAL A 293 -11.95 -10.37 11.83
CA VAL A 293 -11.68 -11.79 11.58
C VAL A 293 -12.58 -12.33 10.47
N ILE A 294 -12.10 -13.34 9.76
CA ILE A 294 -12.92 -14.13 8.84
C ILE A 294 -13.27 -15.43 9.54
N ALA A 295 -14.44 -15.51 10.18
CA ALA A 295 -14.88 -16.72 10.86
C ALA A 295 -15.86 -17.48 9.97
N GLU A 296 -15.31 -18.36 9.13
CA GLU A 296 -16.04 -19.20 8.18
C GLU A 296 -15.65 -20.67 8.39
N THR A 297 -16.57 -21.60 8.12
CA THR A 297 -16.33 -23.04 8.37
C THR A 297 -15.43 -23.69 7.32
N ALA A 298 -15.23 -23.03 6.18
CA ALA A 298 -14.35 -23.51 5.12
C ALA A 298 -12.87 -23.47 5.57
N LYS A 299 -12.07 -24.47 5.17
CA LYS A 299 -10.62 -24.49 5.47
C LYS A 299 -9.86 -23.36 4.75
N SER A 300 -10.37 -22.93 3.61
CA SER A 300 -9.84 -21.83 2.81
C SER A 300 -10.95 -21.25 1.94
N ILE A 301 -10.82 -19.97 1.59
CA ILE A 301 -11.74 -19.26 0.70
C ILE A 301 -10.92 -18.60 -0.39
N ARG A 302 -11.39 -18.68 -1.64
CA ARG A 302 -10.69 -18.09 -2.79
C ARG A 302 -11.33 -16.76 -3.19
N SER A 303 -10.51 -15.73 -3.31
CA SER A 303 -10.95 -14.43 -3.82
C SER A 303 -11.29 -14.46 -5.31
N ARG A 304 -11.89 -13.38 -5.82
CA ARG A 304 -12.22 -13.18 -7.23
C ARG A 304 -11.02 -13.40 -8.16
N HIS A 305 -9.81 -13.00 -7.76
CA HIS A 305 -8.63 -13.11 -8.63
C HIS A 305 -7.58 -14.15 -8.18
N GLY A 306 -7.94 -15.00 -7.21
CA GLY A 306 -7.21 -16.23 -6.92
C GLY A 306 -6.52 -16.30 -5.57
N LEU A 307 -6.42 -15.19 -4.82
CA LEU A 307 -5.87 -15.16 -3.46
C LEU A 307 -6.58 -16.22 -2.60
N VAL A 308 -5.80 -17.05 -1.89
CA VAL A 308 -6.33 -18.09 -0.99
C VAL A 308 -6.25 -17.58 0.44
N LEU A 309 -7.40 -17.20 0.98
CA LEU A 309 -7.55 -16.74 2.36
C LEU A 309 -7.79 -17.94 3.27
N VAL A 310 -7.23 -17.89 4.48
CA VAL A 310 -7.41 -18.90 5.53
C VAL A 310 -8.26 -18.28 6.64
N PRO A 311 -9.51 -18.73 6.82
CA PRO A 311 -10.38 -18.24 7.89
C PRO A 311 -9.78 -18.47 9.29
N ASP A 312 -10.11 -17.57 10.20
CA ASP A 312 -9.91 -17.74 11.62
C ASP A 312 -10.92 -18.76 12.14
N LEU A 313 -10.43 -19.89 12.65
CA LEU A 313 -11.25 -20.98 13.18
C LEU A 313 -12.02 -20.62 14.47
N SER A 314 -11.96 -19.37 14.94
CA SER A 314 -12.60 -18.99 16.20
C SER A 314 -14.12 -18.89 16.03
N SER A 315 -14.84 -19.74 16.77
CA SER A 315 -16.28 -19.66 17.00
C SER A 315 -16.63 -18.50 17.93
N ALA A 316 -16.29 -17.27 17.54
CA ALA A 316 -16.68 -16.07 18.28
C ALA A 316 -18.20 -15.88 18.11
N THR A 317 -18.98 -16.58 18.92
CA THR A 317 -20.45 -16.55 18.91
C THR A 317 -21.02 -15.17 19.20
N ASP A 318 -20.23 -14.32 19.87
CA ASP A 318 -20.60 -12.95 20.26
C ASP A 318 -19.99 -11.87 19.34
N ALA A 319 -19.42 -12.25 18.18
CA ALA A 319 -18.84 -11.29 17.24
C ALA A 319 -19.91 -10.50 16.49
N SER A 320 -19.73 -9.18 16.39
CA SER A 320 -20.56 -8.35 15.51
C SER A 320 -20.26 -8.64 14.05
N VAL A 321 -21.30 -8.80 13.25
CA VAL A 321 -21.18 -9.08 11.83
C VAL A 321 -21.21 -7.78 11.05
N ILE A 322 -20.15 -7.49 10.31
CA ILE A 322 -20.12 -6.36 9.37
C ILE A 322 -19.96 -6.93 7.95
N ALA A 323 -20.90 -6.60 7.07
CA ALA A 323 -20.81 -6.99 5.67
C ALA A 323 -19.69 -6.20 4.99
N VAL A 324 -18.92 -6.88 4.12
CA VAL A 324 -18.01 -6.19 3.19
C VAL A 324 -18.85 -5.46 2.15
N PRO A 325 -18.61 -4.15 1.90
CA PRO A 325 -19.45 -3.38 1.01
C PRO A 325 -19.34 -3.87 -0.45
N ALA A 326 -20.48 -4.06 -1.10
CA ALA A 326 -20.57 -4.36 -2.54
C ALA A 326 -20.44 -3.08 -3.38
N LEU A 327 -19.31 -2.39 -3.22
CA LEU A 327 -18.96 -1.14 -3.92
C LEU A 327 -17.73 -1.36 -4.80
N PRO A 328 -17.44 -0.46 -5.76
CA PRO A 328 -16.11 -0.43 -6.40
C PRO A 328 -15.01 -0.45 -5.33
N SER A 329 -14.00 -1.31 -5.49
CA SER A 329 -13.15 -1.72 -4.36
C SER A 329 -12.45 -0.56 -3.66
N ALA A 330 -12.07 0.51 -4.37
CA ALA A 330 -11.43 1.69 -3.78
C ALA A 330 -12.39 2.51 -2.88
N ARG A 331 -13.71 2.32 -3.00
CA ARG A 331 -14.74 2.97 -2.18
C ARG A 331 -15.07 2.20 -0.91
N ALA A 332 -14.55 0.99 -0.74
CA ALA A 332 -14.76 0.21 0.48
C ALA A 332 -14.21 0.93 1.72
N LEU A 333 -13.09 1.64 1.60
CA LEU A 333 -12.50 2.39 2.71
C LEU A 333 -13.35 3.61 3.11
N ASP A 334 -13.86 4.39 2.15
CA ASP A 334 -14.79 5.50 2.39
C ASP A 334 -16.00 5.02 3.23
N TRP A 335 -16.61 3.91 2.81
CA TRP A 335 -17.75 3.31 3.51
C TRP A 335 -17.35 2.81 4.90
N THR A 336 -16.24 2.09 5.01
CA THR A 336 -15.79 1.51 6.29
C THR A 336 -15.46 2.58 7.32
N LEU A 337 -14.82 3.68 6.91
CA LEU A 337 -14.54 4.81 7.79
C LEU A 337 -15.82 5.50 8.29
N SER A 338 -16.86 5.56 7.45
CA SER A 338 -18.19 6.08 7.84
C SER A 338 -18.87 5.15 8.86
N GLU A 339 -18.77 3.84 8.68
CA GLU A 339 -19.31 2.85 9.64
C GLU A 339 -18.56 2.91 10.99
N ILE A 340 -17.23 3.02 10.96
CA ILE A 340 -16.42 3.21 12.17
C ILE A 340 -16.79 4.53 12.85
N ALA A 341 -17.03 5.60 12.10
CA ALA A 341 -17.45 6.89 12.65
C ALA A 341 -18.81 6.80 13.33
N THR A 342 -19.75 6.04 12.75
CA THR A 342 -21.07 5.78 13.33
C THR A 342 -20.98 4.93 14.60
N ARG A 343 -20.14 3.89 14.58
CA ARG A 343 -20.03 2.91 15.69
C ARG A 343 -19.18 3.40 16.86
N TYR A 344 -18.03 4.00 16.58
CA TYR A 344 -17.02 4.40 17.58
C TYR A 344 -16.73 5.90 17.61
N GLY A 345 -17.49 6.69 16.84
CA GLY A 345 -17.34 8.14 16.76
C GLY A 345 -16.31 8.58 15.72
N ALA A 346 -16.54 9.77 15.14
CA ALA A 346 -15.68 10.37 14.11
C ALA A 346 -14.20 10.49 14.51
N ARG A 347 -13.90 10.64 15.81
CA ARG A 347 -12.53 10.69 16.31
C ARG A 347 -11.78 9.36 16.18
N THR A 348 -12.47 8.24 16.33
CA THR A 348 -11.87 6.91 16.11
C THR A 348 -11.61 6.70 14.63
N SER A 349 -12.57 7.08 13.78
CA SER A 349 -12.42 7.04 12.32
C SER A 349 -11.23 7.88 11.83
N ASP A 350 -11.04 9.09 12.36
CA ASP A 350 -9.87 9.96 12.06
C ASP A 350 -8.52 9.29 12.39
N ILE A 351 -8.44 8.51 13.47
CA ILE A 351 -7.21 7.77 13.83
C ILE A 351 -6.94 6.62 12.85
N VAL A 352 -8.00 5.92 12.40
CA VAL A 352 -7.86 4.88 11.38
C VAL A 352 -7.42 5.50 10.06
N ALA A 353 -8.06 6.59 9.63
CA ALA A 353 -7.69 7.31 8.41
C ALA A 353 -6.23 7.80 8.46
N LEU A 354 -5.78 8.36 9.59
CA LEU A 354 -4.38 8.78 9.79
C LEU A 354 -3.39 7.61 9.63
N GLN A 355 -3.67 6.47 10.26
CA GLN A 355 -2.79 5.30 10.18
C GLN A 355 -2.67 4.77 8.75
N LEU A 356 -3.78 4.76 8.01
CA LEU A 356 -3.82 4.33 6.61
C LEU A 356 -3.31 5.41 5.64
N GLU A 357 -2.96 6.59 6.15
CA GLU A 357 -2.59 7.77 5.34
C GLU A 357 -3.71 8.17 4.36
N TYR A 358 -4.97 8.07 4.80
CA TYR A 358 -6.14 8.45 4.04
C TYR A 358 -6.53 9.90 4.35
N PRO A 359 -6.64 10.79 3.35
CA PRO A 359 -7.07 12.16 3.58
C PRO A 359 -8.51 12.17 4.09
N ALA A 360 -8.72 12.69 5.30
CA ALA A 360 -10.05 12.91 5.82
C ALA A 360 -10.80 13.90 4.92
N ARG A 361 -11.98 13.51 4.42
CA ARG A 361 -12.90 14.46 3.79
C ARG A 361 -13.61 15.20 4.92
N HIS A 362 -13.21 16.45 5.16
CA HIS A 362 -13.90 17.34 6.09
C HIS A 362 -15.22 17.84 5.53
#